data_AF-A0A0V1DZX8-F1
#
_entry.id   AF-A0A0V1DZX8-F1
#
_cell.length_a   1.000
_cell.length_b   1.000
_cell.length_c   1.000
_cell.angle_alpha   90.00
_cell.angle_beta   90.00
_cell.angle_gamma   90.00
#
_symmetry.space_group_name_H-M   'P 1'
#
loop_
_entity.id
_entity.type
_entity.pdbx_description
1 polymer ?
#
loop_
_entity_poly.entity_id
_entity_poly.type
_entity_poly.pdbx_seq_one_letter_code
_entity_poly.pdbx_strand_id
1 'polypeptide(L)' 'MAALIAAKLVSFIKNSLAIPIQRVICWTDSQFALSWIRSEAKNWKPFLKNRVELIQQLTEPKLWKYCPSENEPAA' A
#
# COMPACT_ATOMS: atom_id res chain seq x y z
N MET A 1 0.52 -7.09 -6.87
CA MET A 1 1.25 -6.14 -7.74
C MET A 1 0.68 -4.73 -7.61
N ALA A 2 -0.65 -4.56 -7.68
CA ALA A 2 -1.33 -3.26 -7.55
C ALA A 2 -0.86 -2.42 -6.35
N ALA A 3 -0.68 -3.03 -5.16
CA ALA A 3 -0.23 -2.32 -3.97
C ALA A 3 1.13 -1.59 -4.12
N LEU A 4 2.10 -2.19 -4.84
CA LEU A 4 3.39 -1.54 -5.07
C LEU A 4 3.26 -0.33 -6.00
N ILE A 5 2.40 -0.44 -7.02
CA ILE A 5 2.13 0.66 -7.95
C ILE A 5 1.43 1.80 -7.21
N ALA A 6 0.43 1.48 -6.38
CA ALA A 6 -0.26 2.46 -5.55
C ALA A 6 0.70 3.16 -4.57
N ALA A 7 1.62 2.43 -3.93
CA ALA A 7 2.64 3.01 -3.06
C ALA A 7 3.55 4.02 -3.80
N LYS A 8 4.00 3.65 -5.02
CA LYS A 8 4.79 4.55 -5.87
C LYS A 8 4.00 5.79 -6.28
N LEU A 9 2.73 5.63 -6.65
CA LEU A 9 1.86 6.74 -7.01
C LEU A 9 1.64 7.70 -5.84
N VAL A 10 1.39 7.17 -4.64
CA VAL A 10 1.27 7.98 -3.42
C VAL A 10 2.55 8.77 -3.16
N SER A 11 3.72 8.12 -3.28
CA SER A 11 5.00 8.81 -3.12
C SER A 11 5.20 9.89 -4.18
N PHE A 12 4.83 9.62 -5.43
CA PHE A 12 4.92 10.59 -6.52
C PHE A 12 4.04 11.81 -6.25
N ILE A 13 2.75 11.60 -5.95
CA ILE A 13 1.79 12.68 -5.64
C ILE A 13 2.28 13.50 -4.45
N LYS A 14 2.75 12.86 -3.38
CA LYS A 14 3.30 13.56 -2.19
C LYS A 14 4.48 14.47 -2.54
N ASN A 15 5.32 14.05 -3.47
CA ASN A 15 6.52 14.79 -3.87
C ASN A 15 6.23 15.86 -4.95
N SER A 16 5.19 15.66 -5.76
CA SER A 16 4.82 16.56 -6.86
C SER A 16 3.84 17.66 -6.45
N LEU A 17 3.01 17.44 -5.44
CA LEU A 17 2.06 18.45 -4.97
C LEU A 17 2.75 19.43 -4.01
N ALA A 18 2.74 20.71 -4.37
CA ALA A 18 3.17 21.80 -3.50
C ALA A 18 2.09 22.21 -2.46
N ILE A 19 1.13 21.32 -2.18
CA ILE A 19 0.04 21.55 -1.22
C ILE A 19 0.11 20.55 -0.07
N PRO A 20 -0.26 20.95 1.16
CA PRO A 20 -0.21 20.06 2.31
C PRO A 20 -1.27 18.96 2.20
N ILE A 21 -0.82 17.71 2.10
CA ILE A 21 -1.70 16.54 2.12
C ILE A 21 -2.03 16.21 3.57
N GLN A 22 -3.28 16.45 3.98
CA GLN A 22 -3.72 16.22 5.36
C GLN A 22 -3.81 14.72 5.72
N ARG A 23 -4.20 13.87 4.77
CA ARG A 23 -4.42 12.44 5.02
C ARG A 23 -4.21 11.62 3.75
N VAL A 24 -3.60 10.45 3.91
CA VAL A 24 -3.50 9.42 2.87
C VAL A 24 -4.06 8.12 3.43
N ILE A 25 -4.88 7.42 2.63
CA ILE A 25 -5.37 6.08 2.93
C ILE A 25 -5.19 5.24 1.67
N CYS A 26 -4.56 4.07 1.80
CA CYS A 26 -4.42 3.11 0.71
C CYS A 26 -5.42 1.97 0.95
N TRP A 27 -6.20 1.62 -0.05
CA TRP A 27 -7.13 0.50 0.03
C TRP A 27 -6.62 -0.69 -0.79
N THR A 28 -6.84 -1.89 -0.28
CA THR A 28 -6.63 -3.13 -1.03
C THR A 28 -7.79 -4.08 -0.77
N ASP A 29 -8.25 -4.71 -1.83
CA ASP A 29 -9.23 -5.79 -1.89
C ASP A 29 -8.66 -7.16 -1.47
N SER A 30 -7.36 -7.23 -1.20
CA SER A 30 -6.68 -8.47 -0.86
C SER A 30 -6.24 -8.48 0.60
N GLN A 31 -6.90 -9.31 1.42
CA GLN A 31 -6.50 -9.53 2.81
C GLN A 31 -5.08 -10.10 2.92
N PHE A 32 -4.67 -10.94 1.97
CA PHE A 32 -3.31 -11.46 1.89
C PHE A 32 -2.29 -10.34 1.64
N ALA A 33 -2.55 -9.46 0.67
CA ALA A 33 -1.67 -8.32 0.42
C ALA A 33 -1.60 -7.40 1.64
N LEU A 34 -2.73 -7.14 2.30
CA LEU A 34 -2.78 -6.32 3.51
C LEU A 34 -1.97 -6.96 4.65
N SER A 35 -2.08 -8.28 4.85
CA SER A 35 -1.33 -8.97 5.90
C SER A 35 0.18 -8.90 5.63
N TRP A 36 0.61 -9.05 4.38
CA TRP A 36 2.01 -8.91 4.00
C TRP A 36 2.54 -7.50 4.27
N ILE A 37 1.79 -6.47 3.91
CA ILE A 37 2.17 -5.06 4.10
C ILE A 37 2.28 -4.70 5.58
N ARG A 38 1.41 -5.26 6.43
CA ARG A 38 1.41 -5.02 7.88
C ARG A 38 2.39 -5.88 8.66
N SER A 39 2.85 -6.99 8.09
CA SER A 39 3.80 -7.90 8.72
C SER A 39 5.24 -7.47 8.49
N GLU A 40 6.16 -8.04 9.26
CA GLU A 40 7.58 -7.84 9.03
C GLU A 40 8.04 -8.52 7.73
N ALA A 41 8.63 -7.73 6.82
CA ALA A 41 9.02 -8.21 5.49
C ALA A 41 10.02 -9.37 5.52
N LYS A 42 10.84 -9.45 6.58
CA LYS A 42 11.89 -10.45 6.80
C LYS A 42 11.39 -11.90 6.84
N ASN A 43 10.11 -12.10 7.10
CA ASN A 43 9.49 -13.42 7.20
C ASN A 43 9.11 -14.01 5.83
N TRP A 44 9.25 -13.26 4.74
CA TRP A 44 8.83 -13.68 3.40
C TRP A 44 9.99 -14.11 2.50
N LYS A 45 9.67 -14.94 1.50
CA LYS A 45 10.60 -15.31 0.42
C LYS A 45 11.15 -14.05 -0.26
N PRO A 46 12.40 -14.04 -0.76
CA PRO A 46 13.09 -12.84 -1.26
C PRO A 46 12.26 -11.97 -2.22
N PHE A 47 11.52 -12.60 -3.14
CA PHE A 47 10.66 -11.90 -4.09
C PHE A 47 9.52 -11.09 -3.43
N LEU A 48 8.88 -11.65 -2.41
CA LEU A 48 7.82 -10.97 -1.67
C LEU A 48 8.42 -9.96 -0.69
N LYS A 49 9.51 -10.34 0.00
CA LYS A 49 10.24 -9.47 0.92
C LYS A 49 10.63 -8.15 0.24
N ASN A 50 11.30 -8.20 -0.90
CA ASN A 50 11.74 -6.99 -1.62
C ASN A 50 10.57 -6.06 -1.97
N ARG A 51 9.41 -6.62 -2.30
CA ARG A 51 8.21 -5.83 -2.64
C ARG A 51 7.57 -5.22 -1.41
N VAL A 52 7.46 -5.98 -0.32
CA VAL A 52 6.93 -5.50 0.95
C VAL A 52 7.82 -4.40 1.50
N GLU A 53 9.15 -4.58 1.48
CA GLU A 53 10.12 -3.55 1.90
C GLU A 53 9.95 -2.25 1.11
N LEU A 54 9.84 -2.33 -0.23
CA LEU A 54 9.59 -1.15 -1.04
C LEU A 54 8.25 -0.46 -0.71
N ILE A 55 7.18 -1.23 -0.49
CA ILE A 55 5.88 -0.64 -0.10
C ILE A 55 6.01 0.07 1.25
N GLN A 56 6.68 -0.56 2.22
CA GLN A 56 6.88 -0.03 3.57
C GLN A 56 7.80 1.19 3.60
N GLN A 57 8.75 1.29 2.67
CA GLN A 57 9.60 2.48 2.48
C GLN A 57 8.83 3.66 1.86
N LEU A 58 7.95 3.39 0.90
CA LEU A 58 7.18 4.43 0.19
C LEU A 58 5.94 4.89 0.95
N THR A 59 5.35 4.00 1.75
CA THR A 59 4.10 4.24 2.47
C THR A 59 4.10 3.53 3.82
N GLU A 60 3.58 4.19 4.85
CA GLU A 60 3.48 3.57 6.16
C GLU A 60 2.43 2.44 6.18
N PRO A 61 2.73 1.26 6.75
CA PRO A 61 1.80 0.11 6.80
C PRO A 61 0.43 0.44 7.38
N LYS A 62 0.37 1.38 8.34
CA LYS A 62 -0.86 1.80 9.02
C LYS A 62 -1.86 2.52 8.12
N LEU A 63 -1.41 3.04 6.97
CA LEU A 63 -2.25 3.73 5.99
C LEU A 63 -3.05 2.75 5.13
N TRP A 64 -2.64 1.47 5.11
CA TRP A 64 -3.28 0.42 4.32
C TRP A 64 -4.49 -0.15 5.04
N LYS A 65 -5.62 -0.23 4.32
CA LYS A 65 -6.89 -0.76 4.79
C LYS A 65 -7.45 -1.79 3.81
N TYR A 66 -8.22 -2.73 4.36
CA TYR A 66 -8.95 -3.70 3.56
C TYR A 66 -10.23 -3.06 3.02
N CYS A 67 -10.47 -3.18 1.72
CA CYS A 67 -11.78 -2.94 1.12
C CYS A 67 -12.44 -4.30 0.84
N PRO A 68 -13.58 -4.63 1.46
CA PRO A 68 -14.33 -5.82 1.08
C PRO A 68 -14.70 -5.75 -0.40
N SER A 69 -14.59 -6.86 -1.12
CA SER A 69 -14.92 -6.94 -2.56
C SER A 69 -16.39 -6.61 -2.85
N GLU A 70 -17.29 -6.79 -1.87
CA GLU A 70 -18.70 -6.37 -1.94
C GLU A 70 -18.90 -4.85 -1.84
N ASN A 71 -17.86 -4.12 -1.41
CA ASN A 71 -17.85 -2.66 -1.27
C ASN A 71 -16.97 -1.98 -2.33
N GLU A 72 -16.49 -2.70 -3.35
CA GLU A 72 -16.02 -2.00 -4.54
C GLU A 72 -17.23 -1.26 -5.13
N PRO A 73 -17.22 0.09 -5.23
CA PRO A 73 -18.26 0.78 -5.97
C PRO A 73 -18.05 0.41 -7.43
N ALA A 74 -18.69 -0.68 -7.86
CA ALA A 74 -18.88 -1.00 -9.25
C ALA A 74 -19.76 0.11 -9.84
N ALA A 75 -19.12 1.06 -10.52
CA ALA A 75 -19.74 2.01 -11.42
C ALA A 75 -18.92 2.06 -12.70
#